data_AF-A0AAV4GZE1-F1
#
_entry.id   AF-A0AAV4GZE1-F1
#
_cell.length_a   1.000
_cell.length_b   1.000
_cell.length_c   1.000
_cell.angle_alpha   90.00
_cell.angle_beta   90.00
_cell.angle_gamma   90.00
#
_symmetry.space_group_name_H-M   'P 1'
#
loop_
_entity.id
_entity.type
_entity.pdbx_description
1 polymer ?
#
loop_
_entity_poly.entity_id
_entity_poly.type
_entity_poly.pdbx_seq_one_letter_code
_entity_poly.pdbx_strand_id
1 'polypeptide(L)'
;MAAVQKALFSSGILLVTAILFALRVDRSVDWNWFLIFIPLWLFDAVMVTYIIVHIIIHFRTTFLGNVDRNDMTKNRKYGLLVFSVLKITFQVLLCLRLEGFQISLYYVLIPLWAILLAGLVDNFFVLKASSPYR
;
A
#
# COMPACT_ATOMS: atom_id res chain seq x y z
N MET A 1 -18.88 -13.71 -9.77
CA MET A 1 -18.97 -12.64 -10.79
C MET A 1 -18.32 -11.32 -10.33
N ALA A 2 -18.74 -10.69 -9.22
CA ALA A 2 -18.23 -9.35 -8.82
C ALA A 2 -16.72 -9.26 -8.49
N ALA A 3 -16.10 -10.33 -7.97
CA ALA A 3 -14.66 -10.33 -7.66
C ALA A 3 -13.77 -10.27 -8.92
N VAL A 4 -14.20 -10.95 -10.00
CA VAL A 4 -13.47 -10.99 -11.27
C VAL A 4 -13.50 -9.62 -11.95
N GLN A 5 -14.63 -8.92 -11.89
CA GLN A 5 -14.78 -7.57 -12.44
C GLN A 5 -13.88 -6.55 -11.74
N LYS A 6 -13.74 -6.66 -10.41
CA LYS A 6 -12.84 -5.81 -9.63
C LYS A 6 -11.37 -6.06 -9.96
N ALA A 7 -11.00 -7.33 -10.18
CA ALA A 7 -9.64 -7.71 -10.56
C ALA A 7 -9.29 -7.22 -11.98
N LEU A 8 -10.20 -7.41 -12.95
CA LEU A 8 -10.00 -6.94 -14.33
C LEU A 8 -9.80 -5.43 -14.41
N PHE A 9 -10.59 -4.66 -13.66
CA PHE A 9 -10.47 -3.21 -13.62
C PHE A 9 -9.13 -2.75 -13.01
N SER A 10 -8.72 -3.38 -11.91
CA SER A 10 -7.43 -3.09 -11.27
C SER A 10 -6.25 -3.44 -12.17
N SER A 11 -6.30 -4.60 -12.85
CA SER A 11 -5.24 -5.02 -13.77
C SER A 11 -5.14 -4.11 -14.99
N GLY A 12 -6.26 -3.65 -15.55
CA GLY A 12 -6.27 -2.72 -16.67
C GLY A 12 -5.63 -1.38 -16.33
N ILE A 13 -5.96 -0.82 -15.16
CA ILE A 13 -5.34 0.42 -14.67
C ILE A 13 -3.84 0.23 -14.47
N LEU A 14 -3.41 -0.86 -13.83
CA LEU A 14 -1.99 -1.15 -13.62
C LEU A 14 -1.23 -1.29 -14.93
N LEU A 15 -1.80 -1.98 -15.92
CA LEU A 15 -1.20 -2.13 -17.26
C LEU A 15 -1.05 -0.79 -17.95
N VAL A 16 -2.07 0.07 -17.94
CA VAL A 16 -1.98 1.42 -18.51
C VAL A 16 -0.89 2.24 -17.81
N THR A 17 -0.81 2.15 -16.47
CA THR A 17 0.21 2.85 -15.69
C THR A 17 1.62 2.36 -16.03
N ALA A 18 1.80 1.03 -16.20
CA ALA A 18 3.07 0.41 -16.57
C ALA A 18 3.50 0.76 -18.00
N ILE A 19 2.54 0.85 -18.94
CA ILE A 19 2.79 1.26 -20.32
C ILE A 19 3.19 2.74 -20.38
N LEU A 20 2.48 3.63 -19.67
CA LEU A 20 2.84 5.05 -19.56
C LEU A 20 4.21 5.24 -18.90
N PHE A 21 4.53 4.42 -17.91
CA PHE A 21 5.84 4.39 -17.27
C PHE A 21 6.96 3.97 -18.24
N ALA A 22 6.76 2.89 -19.00
CA ALA A 22 7.73 2.43 -19.99
C ALA A 22 7.94 3.45 -21.12
N LEU A 23 6.86 4.05 -21.62
CA LEU A 23 6.90 5.12 -22.63
C LEU A 23 7.65 6.36 -22.15
N ARG A 24 7.56 6.68 -20.85
CA ARG A 24 8.32 7.80 -20.29
C ARG A 24 9.80 7.51 -20.20
N VAL A 25 10.17 6.30 -19.79
CA VAL A 25 11.58 5.86 -19.73
C VAL A 25 12.23 5.95 -21.11
N ASP A 26 11.43 5.77 -22.17
CA ASP A 26 11.85 5.94 -23.58
C ASP A 26 12.00 7.41 -24.03
N ARG A 27 12.08 8.36 -23.08
CA ARG A 27 12.37 9.80 -23.27
C ARG A 27 11.46 10.55 -24.26
N SER A 28 10.32 9.99 -24.65
CA SER A 28 9.43 10.62 -25.64
C SER A 28 8.53 11.75 -25.09
N VAL A 29 8.54 11.99 -23.78
CA VAL A 29 7.65 12.96 -23.11
C VAL A 29 8.43 13.64 -21.98
N ASP A 30 8.23 14.95 -21.71
CA ASP A 30 8.93 15.75 -20.67
C ASP A 30 8.10 16.08 -19.41
N TRP A 31 6.84 15.68 -19.33
CA TRP A 31 5.93 15.73 -18.16
C TRP A 31 6.48 15.30 -16.79
N ASN A 32 5.90 15.79 -15.69
CA ASN A 32 6.32 15.41 -14.34
C ASN A 32 6.09 13.90 -14.05
N TRP A 33 7.06 13.23 -13.41
CA TRP A 33 6.96 11.82 -13.01
C TRP A 33 5.75 11.55 -12.12
N PHE A 34 5.32 12.52 -11.31
CA PHE A 34 4.10 12.43 -10.52
C PHE A 34 2.84 12.18 -11.35
N LEU A 35 2.74 12.70 -12.58
CA LEU A 35 1.56 12.51 -13.43
C LEU A 35 1.39 11.05 -13.87
N ILE A 36 2.49 10.35 -14.12
CA ILE A 36 2.48 8.95 -14.58
C ILE A 36 1.93 8.04 -13.48
N PHE A 37 2.21 8.38 -12.22
CA PHE A 37 1.73 7.64 -11.07
C PHE A 37 0.32 8.01 -10.62
N ILE A 38 -0.37 8.99 -11.25
CA ILE A 38 -1.75 9.38 -10.89
C ILE A 38 -2.70 8.19 -10.66
N PRO A 39 -2.73 7.16 -11.53
CA PRO A 39 -3.65 6.03 -11.33
C PRO A 39 -3.35 5.23 -10.07
N LEU A 40 -2.06 5.10 -9.71
CA LEU A 40 -1.60 4.47 -8.47
C LEU A 40 -1.94 5.33 -7.26
N TRP A 41 -1.66 6.64 -7.32
CA TRP A 41 -2.03 7.60 -6.26
C TRP A 41 -3.53 7.60 -5.97
N LEU A 42 -4.37 7.49 -7.00
CA LEU A 42 -5.81 7.39 -6.84
C LEU A 42 -6.20 6.13 -6.05
N PHE A 43 -5.61 4.99 -6.40
CA PHE A 43 -5.86 3.73 -5.69
C PHE A 43 -5.41 3.78 -4.23
N ASP A 44 -4.21 4.29 -3.98
CA ASP A 44 -3.67 4.48 -2.63
C ASP A 44 -4.57 5.43 -1.81
N ALA A 45 -5.03 6.54 -2.41
CA ALA A 45 -5.93 7.49 -1.76
C ALA A 45 -7.29 6.86 -1.40
N VAL A 46 -7.87 6.05 -2.29
CA VAL A 46 -9.11 5.31 -2.02
C VAL A 46 -8.90 4.33 -0.85
N MET A 47 -7.77 3.62 -0.82
CA MET A 47 -7.46 2.71 0.27
C MET A 47 -7.27 3.43 1.61
N VAL A 48 -6.49 4.51 1.63
CA VAL A 48 -6.29 5.33 2.84
C VAL A 48 -7.61 5.88 3.34
N THR A 49 -8.46 6.42 2.45
CA THR A 49 -9.78 6.93 2.81
C THR A 49 -10.67 5.83 3.40
N TYR A 50 -10.68 4.64 2.80
CA TYR A 50 -11.41 3.49 3.31
C TYR A 50 -10.98 3.13 4.74
N ILE A 51 -9.67 3.09 4.99
CA ILE A 51 -9.14 2.78 6.32
C ILE A 51 -9.50 3.88 7.33
N ILE A 52 -9.36 5.16 6.95
CA ILE A 52 -9.74 6.30 7.79
C ILE A 52 -11.22 6.23 8.19
N VAL A 53 -12.13 6.01 7.22
CA VAL A 53 -13.56 5.87 7.50
C VAL A 53 -13.82 4.71 8.46
N HIS A 54 -13.17 3.57 8.23
CA HIS A 54 -13.32 2.40 9.08
C HIS A 54 -12.80 2.65 10.51
N ILE A 55 -11.72 3.43 10.67
CA ILE A 55 -11.20 3.86 11.97
C ILE A 55 -12.16 4.82 12.65
N ILE A 56 -12.72 5.80 11.94
CA ILE A 56 -13.69 6.76 12.50
C ILE A 56 -14.95 6.03 12.97
N ILE A 57 -15.50 5.13 12.15
CA ILE A 57 -16.65 4.30 12.53
C ILE A 57 -16.31 3.49 13.77
N HIS A 58 -15.15 2.82 13.78
CA HIS A 58 -14.72 2.04 14.93
C HIS A 58 -14.56 2.89 16.19
N PHE A 59 -13.99 4.09 16.08
CA PHE A 59 -13.82 5.02 17.19
C PHE A 59 -15.18 5.47 17.75
N ARG A 60 -16.12 5.81 16.86
CA ARG A 60 -17.50 6.17 17.23
C ARG A 60 -18.21 5.02 17.95
N THR A 61 -18.10 3.79 17.44
CA THR A 61 -18.68 2.61 18.08
C THR A 61 -18.03 2.30 19.43
N THR A 62 -16.71 2.48 19.55
CA THR A 62 -15.96 2.27 20.79
C THR A 62 -16.34 3.30 21.87
N PHE A 63 -16.59 4.56 21.46
CA PHE A 63 -16.96 5.64 22.37
C PHE A 63 -18.37 5.49 22.96
N LEU A 64 -19.31 4.85 22.24
CA LEU A 64 -20.68 4.59 22.75
C LEU A 64 -20.75 3.43 23.76
N GLY A 65 -19.62 2.89 24.23
CA GLY A 65 -19.56 2.06 25.44
C GLY A 65 -19.63 0.55 25.24
N ASN A 66 -19.69 0.05 23.99
CA ASN A 66 -19.58 -1.39 23.75
C ASN A 66 -18.11 -1.76 23.50
N VAL A 67 -17.40 -2.04 24.59
CA VAL A 67 -16.01 -2.53 24.56
C VAL A 67 -16.02 -3.96 24.04
N ASP A 68 -15.70 -4.11 22.75
CA ASP A 68 -15.35 -5.42 22.22
C ASP A 68 -13.84 -5.64 22.30
N ARG A 69 -13.46 -6.70 23.00
CA ARG A 69 -12.10 -7.08 23.42
C ARG A 69 -11.32 -7.71 22.28
N ASN A 70 -11.06 -6.96 21.21
CA ASN A 70 -10.31 -7.48 20.07
C ASN A 70 -9.03 -6.68 19.82
N ASP A 71 -8.13 -6.70 20.81
CA ASP A 71 -6.78 -6.09 20.70
C ASP A 71 -5.94 -6.72 19.59
N MET A 72 -6.20 -7.99 19.25
CA MET A 72 -5.56 -8.68 18.11
C MET A 72 -5.95 -8.08 16.75
N THR A 73 -7.14 -7.47 16.64
CA THR A 73 -7.58 -6.86 15.37
C THR A 73 -7.12 -5.41 15.22
N LYS A 74 -6.84 -4.71 16.33
CA LYS A 74 -6.29 -3.33 16.31
C LYS A 74 -4.89 -3.32 15.72
N ASN A 75 -4.00 -4.19 16.19
CA ASN A 75 -2.61 -4.25 15.70
C ASN A 75 -2.54 -4.55 14.20
N ARG A 76 -3.43 -5.41 13.68
CA ARG A 76 -3.48 -5.71 12.25
C ARG A 76 -3.96 -4.53 11.39
N LYS A 77 -4.90 -3.73 11.89
CA LYS A 77 -5.35 -2.49 11.22
C LYS A 77 -4.23 -1.44 11.19
N TYR A 78 -3.52 -1.26 12.30
CA TYR A 78 -2.34 -0.36 12.35
C TYR A 78 -1.21 -0.86 11.45
N GLY A 79 -0.95 -2.17 11.41
CA GLY A 79 0.02 -2.78 10.48
C GLY A 79 -0.31 -2.49 9.01
N LEU A 80 -1.58 -2.59 8.62
CA LEU A 80 -2.04 -2.23 7.27
C LEU A 80 -1.83 -0.75 6.95
N LEU A 81 -2.11 0.16 7.90
CA LEU A 81 -1.83 1.59 7.70
C LEU A 81 -0.35 1.87 7.52
N VAL A 82 0.49 1.31 8.41
CA VAL A 82 1.94 1.49 8.35
C VAL A 82 2.49 0.95 7.03
N PHE A 83 2.01 -0.22 6.59
CA PHE A 83 2.35 -0.80 5.29
C PHE A 83 1.98 0.15 4.14
N SER A 84 0.75 0.68 4.11
CA SER A 84 0.30 1.63 3.10
C SER A 84 1.14 2.91 3.06
N VAL A 85 1.48 3.49 4.23
CA VAL A 85 2.32 4.69 4.31
C VAL A 85 3.74 4.40 3.80
N LEU A 86 4.37 3.30 4.22
CA LEU A 86 5.70 2.92 3.72
C LEU A 86 5.70 2.72 2.20
N LYS A 87 4.61 2.15 1.66
CA LYS A 87 4.41 1.97 0.21
C LYS A 87 4.37 3.31 -0.52
N ILE A 88 3.63 4.29 0.01
CA ILE A 88 3.56 5.65 -0.55
C ILE A 88 4.92 6.33 -0.47
N THR A 89 5.63 6.19 0.65
CA THR A 89 7.00 6.72 0.81
C THR A 89 7.94 6.15 -0.25
N PHE A 90 7.94 4.83 -0.47
CA PHE A 90 8.71 4.19 -1.53
C PHE A 90 8.39 4.78 -2.91
N GLN A 91 7.10 4.94 -3.23
CA GLN A 91 6.64 5.47 -4.51
C GLN A 91 7.12 6.92 -4.74
N VAL A 92 7.05 7.77 -3.71
CA VAL A 92 7.55 9.16 -3.76
C VAL A 92 9.07 9.20 -3.93
N LEU A 93 9.83 8.36 -3.20
CA LEU A 93 11.28 8.29 -3.34
C LEU A 93 11.70 7.82 -4.75
N LEU A 94 10.94 6.90 -5.32
CA LEU A 94 11.16 6.40 -6.68
C LEU A 94 10.89 7.51 -7.71
N CYS A 95 9.82 8.30 -7.55
CA CYS A 95 9.56 9.48 -8.38
C CYS A 95 10.71 10.50 -8.32
N LEU A 96 11.19 10.84 -7.11
CA LEU A 96 12.30 11.78 -6.93
C LEU A 96 13.59 11.28 -7.60
N ARG A 97 13.86 9.97 -7.52
CA ARG A 97 15.02 9.38 -8.19
C ARG A 97 14.89 9.46 -9.72
N LEU A 98 13.71 9.16 -10.26
CA LEU A 98 13.44 9.21 -11.70
C LEU A 98 13.52 10.63 -12.27
N GLU A 99 13.20 11.65 -11.46
CA GLU A 99 13.31 13.07 -11.82
C GLU A 99 14.77 13.56 -11.96
N GLY A 100 15.75 12.70 -11.63
CA GLY A 100 17.16 12.95 -11.89
C GLY A 100 18.02 13.15 -10.63
N PHE A 101 17.44 13.07 -9.44
CA PHE A 101 18.22 13.09 -8.20
C PHE A 101 19.16 11.89 -8.12
N GLN A 102 20.46 12.12 -7.90
CA GLN A 102 21.52 11.10 -7.74
C GLN A 102 21.42 10.33 -6.41
N ILE A 103 20.23 9.83 -6.05
CA ILE A 103 20.03 9.03 -4.84
C ILE A 103 20.38 7.57 -5.15
N SER A 104 21.24 6.95 -4.34
CA SER A 104 21.59 5.54 -4.52
C SER A 104 20.35 4.65 -4.38
N LEU A 105 20.18 3.72 -5.32
CA LEU A 105 19.03 2.80 -5.41
C LEU A 105 18.82 1.99 -4.11
N TYR A 106 19.89 1.80 -3.35
CA TYR A 106 19.88 1.19 -2.03
C TYR A 106 18.95 1.90 -1.04
N TYR A 107 19.01 3.24 -0.94
CA TYR A 107 18.18 4.01 -0.01
C TYR A 107 16.70 3.98 -0.40
N VAL A 108 16.43 3.95 -1.70
CA VAL A 108 15.06 3.80 -2.22
C VAL A 108 14.49 2.44 -1.85
N LEU A 109 15.31 1.38 -1.78
CA LEU A 109 14.84 0.03 -1.46
C LEU A 109 14.58 -0.21 0.04
N ILE A 110 15.13 0.61 0.95
CA ILE A 110 14.97 0.44 2.42
C ILE A 110 13.50 0.23 2.87
N PRO A 111 12.53 1.09 2.49
CA PRO A 111 11.14 0.89 2.87
C PRO A 111 10.55 -0.42 2.31
N LEU A 112 11.03 -0.89 1.16
CA LEU A 112 10.62 -2.16 0.56
C LEU A 112 11.15 -3.36 1.36
N TRP A 113 12.41 -3.31 1.80
CA TRP A 113 12.96 -4.32 2.70
C TRP A 113 12.21 -4.38 4.03
N ALA A 114 11.88 -3.22 4.61
CA ALA A 114 11.11 -3.14 5.84
C ALA A 114 9.70 -3.75 5.70
N ILE A 115 9.02 -3.46 4.59
CA ILE A 115 7.72 -4.07 4.25
C ILE A 115 7.83 -5.59 4.16
N LEU A 116 8.84 -6.10 3.45
CA LEU A 116 8.97 -7.52 3.16
C LEU A 116 9.27 -8.31 4.45
N LEU A 117 10.09 -7.74 5.34
CA LEU A 117 10.33 -8.28 6.68
C LEU A 117 9.07 -8.24 7.56
N ALA A 118 8.34 -7.13 7.59
CA ALA A 118 7.11 -7.00 8.37
C ALA A 118 6.07 -8.06 7.94
N GLY A 119 5.83 -8.20 6.63
CA GLY A 119 4.89 -9.20 6.10
C GLY A 119 5.32 -10.64 6.39
N LEU A 120 6.62 -10.95 6.37
CA LEU A 120 7.15 -12.25 6.77
C LEU A 120 6.86 -12.54 8.25
N VAL A 121 7.09 -11.56 9.13
CA VAL A 121 6.83 -11.70 10.56
C VAL A 121 5.34 -11.91 10.84
N ASP A 122 4.47 -11.11 10.22
CA ASP A 122 3.01 -11.27 10.36
C ASP A 122 2.53 -12.65 9.89
N ASN A 123 2.98 -13.10 8.72
CA ASN A 123 2.63 -14.41 8.17
C ASN A 123 3.14 -15.55 9.06
N PHE A 124 4.36 -15.43 9.59
CA PHE A 124 4.93 -16.42 10.50
C PHE A 124 4.16 -16.48 11.83
N PHE A 125 3.74 -15.34 12.36
CA PHE A 125 2.94 -15.26 13.58
C PHE A 125 1.55 -15.87 13.38
N VAL A 126 0.92 -15.61 12.23
CA VAL A 126 -0.35 -16.22 11.84
C VAL A 126 -0.21 -17.74 11.67
N LEU A 127 0.83 -18.23 11.00
CA LEU A 127 1.08 -19.66 10.82
C LEU A 127 1.33 -20.36 12.16
N LYS A 128 2.04 -19.70 13.07
CA LYS A 128 2.25 -20.22 14.43
C LYS A 128 0.96 -20.26 15.23
N ALA A 129 0.09 -19.27 15.09
CA ALA A 129 -1.23 -19.26 15.71
C ALA A 129 -2.20 -20.27 15.07
N SER A 130 -2.02 -20.62 13.78
CA SER A 130 -2.85 -21.58 13.06
C SER A 130 -2.35 -23.03 13.15
N SER A 131 -1.31 -23.31 13.94
CA SER A 131 -0.89 -24.67 14.26
C SER A 131 -1.59 -25.09 15.56
N PRO A 132 -2.82 -25.66 15.49
CA PRO A 132 -3.44 -26.24 16.67
C PRO A 132 -2.55 -27.40 17.12
N TYR A 133 -2.14 -27.35 18.38
CA TYR A 133 -1.47 -28.44 19.07
C TYR A 133 -2.19 -29.76 18.76
N ARG A 134 -1.45 -30.69 18.16
CA ARG A 134 -1.78 -32.11 18.16
C ARG A 134 -0.96 -32.77 19.25
#